data_AF-D2QJ09-F1
#
_entry.id   AF-D2QJ09-F1
#
_cell.length_a   1.000
_cell.length_b   1.000
_cell.length_c   1.000
_cell.angle_alpha   90.00
_cell.angle_beta   90.00
_cell.angle_gamma   90.00
#
_symmetry.space_group_name_H-M   'P 1'
#
loop_
_entity.id
_entity.type
_entity.pdbx_description
1 polymer ?
#
loop_
_entity_poly.entity_id
_entity_poly.type
_entity_poly.pdbx_seq_one_letter_code
_entity_poly.pdbx_strand_id
1 'polypeptide(L)'
;MVNFTAMKHVWIGLLIVLTLTTQLVYAQNDLTGRQKIESAKIGLITNRLNLTTDQAPQFWAVYNDYNAKKQELNRRIRQLNNEPARTGLNDNQLVDGLREVNATKQKLADLDQEYMSRFLKVISPAQLKELYNTEQMFNKMLLNKLNNSN
;
A
#
# COMPACT_ATOMS: atom_id res chain seq x y z
N MET A 1 8.47 -46.66 -37.75
CA MET A 1 7.70 -45.61 -38.44
C MET A 1 7.09 -44.70 -37.37
N VAL A 2 7.46 -43.42 -37.34
CA VAL A 2 6.92 -42.47 -36.34
C VAL A 2 5.50 -42.09 -36.76
N ASN A 3 4.53 -42.22 -35.86
CA ASN A 3 3.11 -41.95 -36.11
C ASN A 3 2.86 -40.44 -36.24
N PHE A 4 2.86 -39.94 -37.47
CA PHE A 4 2.67 -38.51 -37.80
C PHE A 4 1.35 -37.91 -37.28
N THR A 5 0.31 -38.73 -37.16
CA THR A 5 -0.98 -38.34 -36.58
C THR A 5 -0.94 -38.12 -35.08
N ALA A 6 -0.04 -38.76 -34.33
CA ALA A 6 0.12 -38.49 -32.90
C ALA A 6 0.88 -37.16 -32.68
N MET A 7 1.89 -36.88 -33.50
CA MET A 7 2.65 -35.62 -33.41
C MET A 7 1.79 -34.39 -33.66
N LYS A 8 0.87 -34.39 -34.65
CA LYS A 8 0.03 -33.20 -34.94
C LYS A 8 -0.84 -32.79 -33.75
N HIS A 9 -1.34 -33.75 -32.97
CA HIS A 9 -2.17 -33.46 -31.79
C HIS A 9 -1.35 -32.93 -30.61
N VAL A 10 -0.09 -33.37 -30.48
CA VAL A 10 0.88 -32.81 -29.51
C VAL A 10 1.21 -31.35 -29.87
N TRP A 11 1.43 -31.05 -31.15
CA TRP A 11 1.67 -29.67 -31.61
C TRP A 11 0.46 -28.75 -31.43
N ILE A 12 -0.76 -29.24 -31.69
CA ILE A 12 -2.00 -28.49 -31.44
C ILE A 12 -2.20 -28.23 -29.93
N GLY A 13 -1.94 -29.23 -29.09
CA GLY A 13 -1.96 -29.07 -27.63
C GLY A 13 -0.95 -28.04 -27.14
N LEU A 14 0.27 -28.04 -27.68
CA LEU A 14 1.34 -27.10 -27.33
C LEU A 14 1.02 -25.66 -27.77
N LEU A 15 0.33 -25.48 -28.90
CA LEU A 15 -0.11 -24.17 -29.40
C LEU A 15 -1.27 -23.57 -28.57
N ILE A 16 -2.18 -24.42 -28.06
CA ILE A 16 -3.26 -24.00 -27.17
C ILE A 16 -2.72 -23.59 -25.77
N VAL A 17 -1.72 -24.32 -25.26
CA VAL A 17 -1.05 -23.95 -23.99
C VAL A 17 -0.27 -22.63 -24.12
N LEU A 18 0.31 -22.36 -25.30
CA LEU A 18 1.06 -21.12 -25.54
C LEU A 18 0.15 -19.88 -25.57
N THR A 19 -1.07 -19.98 -26.10
CA THR A 19 -2.00 -18.83 -26.18
C THR A 19 -2.66 -18.50 -24.84
N LEU A 20 -2.83 -19.47 -23.95
CA LEU A 20 -3.40 -19.28 -22.60
C LEU A 20 -2.47 -18.52 -21.62
N THR A 21 -1.16 -18.46 -21.90
CA THR A 21 -0.21 -17.72 -21.02
C THR A 21 -0.23 -16.19 -21.26
N THR A 22 -0.79 -15.73 -22.40
CA THR A 22 -0.77 -14.30 -22.75
C THR A 22 -1.78 -13.45 -21.96
N GLN A 23 -2.80 -14.08 -21.35
CA GLN A 23 -3.83 -13.36 -20.59
C GLN A 23 -3.44 -13.03 -19.14
N LEU A 24 -2.31 -13.55 -18.63
CA LEU A 24 -1.82 -13.24 -17.27
C LEU A 24 -0.98 -11.96 -17.20
N VAL A 25 -0.57 -11.38 -18.33
CA VAL A 25 0.35 -10.23 -18.36
C VAL A 25 -0.36 -8.92 -18.03
N TYR A 26 -1.65 -8.78 -18.36
CA TYR A 26 -2.38 -7.52 -18.21
C TYR A 26 -2.85 -7.21 -16.77
N ALA A 27 -2.92 -8.21 -15.88
CA ALA A 27 -3.21 -7.99 -14.46
C ALA A 27 -1.96 -7.68 -13.62
N GLN A 28 -0.75 -7.91 -14.16
CA GLN A 28 0.50 -7.71 -13.42
C GLN A 28 0.95 -6.24 -13.38
N ASN A 29 0.49 -5.39 -14.30
CA ASN A 29 1.04 -4.04 -14.44
C ASN A 29 0.79 -3.16 -13.20
N ASP A 30 -0.42 -3.18 -12.63
CA ASP A 30 -0.74 -2.34 -11.45
C ASP A 30 -0.17 -2.93 -10.15
N LEU A 31 -0.16 -4.26 -10.02
CA LEU A 31 0.49 -4.98 -8.92
C LEU A 31 1.99 -4.67 -8.84
N THR A 32 2.69 -4.58 -9.98
CA THR A 32 4.12 -4.24 -10.00
C THR A 32 4.39 -2.81 -9.55
N GLY A 33 3.51 -1.85 -9.86
CA GLY A 33 3.64 -0.46 -9.46
C GLY A 33 3.58 -0.29 -7.94
N ARG A 34 2.54 -0.84 -7.31
CA ARG A 34 2.38 -0.79 -5.86
C ARG A 34 3.51 -1.51 -5.13
N GLN A 35 3.90 -2.70 -5.60
CA GLN A 35 5.03 -3.44 -5.01
C GLN A 35 6.35 -2.67 -5.12
N LYS A 36 6.63 -2.02 -6.26
CA LYS A 36 7.83 -1.17 -6.42
C LYS A 36 7.84 0.00 -5.45
N ILE A 37 6.68 0.64 -5.22
CA ILE A 37 6.54 1.74 -4.25
C ILE A 37 6.80 1.23 -2.83
N GLU A 38 6.18 0.12 -2.43
CA GLU A 38 6.37 -0.45 -1.09
C GLU A 38 7.82 -0.88 -0.85
N SER A 39 8.45 -1.57 -1.81
CA SER A 39 9.87 -1.93 -1.72
C SER A 39 10.79 -0.72 -1.61
N ALA A 40 10.51 0.35 -2.37
CA ALA A 40 11.25 1.60 -2.25
C ALA A 40 11.07 2.26 -0.88
N LYS A 41 9.85 2.23 -0.32
CA LYS A 41 9.57 2.74 1.03
C LYS A 41 10.34 1.96 2.08
N ILE A 42 10.31 0.62 2.01
CA ILE A 42 11.02 -0.27 2.91
C ILE A 42 12.52 0.00 2.87
N GLY A 43 13.12 0.04 1.67
CA GLY A 43 14.54 0.34 1.50
C GLY A 43 14.94 1.68 2.09
N LEU A 44 14.14 2.73 1.87
CA LEU A 44 14.39 4.06 2.40
C LEU A 44 14.35 4.09 3.93
N ILE A 45 13.35 3.44 4.54
CA ILE A 45 13.22 3.35 6.00
C ILE A 45 14.42 2.58 6.60
N THR A 46 14.75 1.40 6.06
CA THR A 46 15.90 0.60 6.53
C THR A 46 17.19 1.41 6.50
N ASN A 47 17.43 2.15 5.41
CA ASN A 47 18.65 2.92 5.23
C ASN A 47 18.75 4.14 6.16
N ARG A 48 17.61 4.75 6.55
CA ARG A 48 17.62 5.98 7.36
C ARG A 48 17.56 5.73 8.86
N LEU A 49 16.85 4.70 9.28
CA LEU A 49 16.68 4.41 10.71
C LEU A 49 17.90 3.73 11.33
N ASN A 50 18.79 3.15 10.52
CA ASN A 50 19.99 2.42 10.97
C ASN A 50 19.66 1.45 12.11
N LEU A 51 18.64 0.62 11.90
CA LEU A 51 18.18 -0.35 12.89
C LEU A 51 19.29 -1.38 13.16
N THR A 52 19.48 -1.72 14.44
CA THR A 52 20.36 -2.84 14.78
C THR A 52 19.71 -4.16 14.38
N THR A 53 20.51 -5.23 14.29
CA THR A 53 20.04 -6.59 14.00
C THR A 53 18.95 -7.04 14.99
N ASP A 54 19.05 -6.62 16.25
CA ASP A 54 18.08 -6.96 17.29
C ASP A 54 16.78 -6.14 17.18
N GLN A 55 16.87 -4.89 16.74
CA GLN A 55 15.71 -4.01 16.58
C GLN A 55 14.87 -4.37 15.35
N ALA A 56 15.52 -4.73 14.23
CA ALA A 56 14.85 -4.83 12.93
C ALA A 56 13.64 -5.77 12.92
N PRO A 57 13.68 -7.02 13.45
CA PRO A 57 12.53 -7.92 13.43
C PRO A 57 11.33 -7.36 14.21
N GLN A 58 11.57 -6.80 15.39
CA GLN A 58 10.53 -6.22 16.24
C GLN A 58 9.96 -4.93 15.64
N PHE A 59 10.83 -4.10 15.06
CA PHE A 59 10.44 -2.86 14.40
C PHE A 59 9.49 -3.15 13.24
N TRP A 60 9.88 -4.07 12.34
CA TRP A 60 9.07 -4.40 11.18
C TRP A 60 7.72 -5.02 11.56
N ALA A 61 7.66 -5.80 12.63
CA ALA A 61 6.39 -6.32 13.14
C ALA A 61 5.44 -5.18 13.58
N VAL A 62 5.92 -4.20 14.34
CA VAL A 62 5.12 -3.04 14.77
C VAL A 62 4.76 -2.15 13.57
N TYR A 63 5.71 -1.88 12.69
CA TYR A 63 5.52 -1.02 11.53
C TYR A 63 4.51 -1.59 10.54
N ASN A 64 4.56 -2.88 10.24
CA ASN A 64 3.64 -3.49 9.28
C ASN A 64 2.19 -3.47 9.80
N ASP A 65 1.99 -3.76 11.09
CA ASP A 65 0.70 -3.67 11.76
C ASP A 65 0.15 -2.24 11.77
N TYR A 66 0.99 -1.26 12.13
CA TYR A 66 0.67 0.17 12.06
C TYR A 66 0.27 0.60 10.64
N ASN A 67 1.11 0.29 9.65
CA ASN A 67 0.92 0.71 8.27
C ASN A 67 -0.36 0.10 7.68
N ALA A 68 -0.68 -1.16 8.00
CA ALA A 68 -1.92 -1.80 7.57
C ALA A 68 -3.16 -1.06 8.11
N LYS A 69 -3.22 -0.81 9.42
CA LYS A 69 -4.34 -0.08 10.05
C LYS A 69 -4.44 1.35 9.54
N LYS A 70 -3.31 2.03 9.38
CA LYS A 70 -3.24 3.39 8.82
C LYS A 70 -3.73 3.44 7.38
N GLN A 71 -3.37 2.46 6.55
CA GLN A 71 -3.85 2.35 5.17
C GLN A 71 -5.36 2.16 5.11
N GLU A 72 -5.93 1.34 6.00
CA GLU A 72 -7.37 1.12 6.08
C GLU A 72 -8.14 2.40 6.43
N LEU A 73 -7.70 3.14 7.46
CA LEU A 73 -8.32 4.41 7.85
C LEU A 73 -8.21 5.46 6.73
N ASN A 74 -7.05 5.57 6.08
CA ASN A 74 -6.86 6.46 4.95
C ASN A 74 -7.75 6.08 3.76
N ARG A 75 -7.91 4.78 3.49
CA ARG A 75 -8.85 4.30 2.46
C ARG A 75 -10.28 4.69 2.81
N ARG A 76 -10.71 4.55 4.07
CA ARG A 76 -12.04 4.97 4.51
C ARG A 76 -12.25 6.47 4.31
N ILE A 77 -11.28 7.31 4.68
CA ILE A 77 -11.34 8.76 4.45
C ILE A 77 -11.47 9.07 2.96
N ARG A 78 -10.68 8.42 2.10
CA ARG A 78 -10.78 8.60 0.64
C ARG A 78 -12.15 8.19 0.11
N GLN A 79 -12.70 7.07 0.58
CA GLN A 79 -14.05 6.63 0.19
C GLN A 79 -15.12 7.65 0.61
N LEU A 80 -15.06 8.14 1.84
CA LEU A 80 -16.01 9.15 2.35
C LEU A 80 -15.91 10.48 1.60
N ASN A 81 -14.72 10.85 1.11
CA ASN A 81 -14.50 12.08 0.35
C ASN A 81 -14.81 11.92 -1.16
N ASN A 82 -14.61 10.73 -1.72
CA ASN A 82 -14.70 10.46 -3.16
C ASN A 82 -15.98 9.75 -3.57
N GLU A 83 -16.91 9.46 -2.65
CA GLU A 83 -18.24 8.98 -3.05
C GLU A 83 -18.81 9.97 -4.09
N PRO A 84 -19.13 9.49 -5.32
CA PRO A 84 -19.56 10.36 -6.39
C PRO A 84 -20.72 11.18 -5.87
N ALA A 85 -20.61 12.49 -6.07
CA ALA A 85 -21.47 13.54 -5.55
C ALA A 85 -22.80 12.98 -5.05
N ARG A 86 -22.98 13.10 -3.74
CA ARG A 86 -24.21 12.98 -2.96
C ARG A 86 -25.31 13.92 -3.51
N THR A 87 -25.60 13.83 -4.81
CA THR A 87 -26.63 14.56 -5.53
C THR A 87 -27.96 14.11 -4.98
N GLY A 88 -28.66 15.04 -4.32
CA GLY A 88 -29.94 14.75 -3.66
C GLY A 88 -29.84 14.35 -2.19
N LEU A 89 -28.66 14.43 -1.54
CA LEU A 89 -28.63 14.38 -0.08
C LEU A 89 -29.14 15.69 0.54
N ASN A 90 -29.84 15.58 1.65
CA ASN A 90 -30.22 16.73 2.46
C ASN A 90 -29.05 17.17 3.37
N ASP A 91 -29.19 18.37 3.94
CA ASP A 91 -28.16 18.98 4.79
C ASP A 91 -27.72 18.09 5.96
N ASN A 92 -28.65 17.36 6.58
CA ASN A 92 -28.33 16.45 7.68
C ASN A 92 -27.41 15.32 7.24
N GLN A 93 -27.68 14.70 6.09
CA GLN A 93 -26.85 13.62 5.57
C GLN A 93 -25.45 14.12 5.17
N LEU A 94 -25.34 15.35 4.65
CA LEU A 94 -24.05 16.00 4.38
C LEU A 94 -23.26 16.20 5.68
N VAL A 95 -23.89 16.75 6.71
CA VAL A 95 -23.27 16.95 8.03
C VAL A 95 -22.81 15.62 8.63
N ASP A 96 -23.60 14.55 8.52
CA ASP A 96 -23.22 13.23 9.03
C ASP A 96 -22.02 12.63 8.30
N GLY A 97 -21.90 12.85 6.99
CA GLY A 97 -20.70 12.47 6.23
C GLY A 97 -19.45 13.21 6.70
N LEU A 98 -19.56 14.52 6.93
CA LEU A 98 -18.45 15.33 7.48
C LEU A 98 -18.06 14.88 8.89
N ARG A 99 -19.04 14.55 9.75
CA ARG A 99 -18.80 13.98 11.08
C ARG A 99 -18.06 12.65 10.98
N GLU A 100 -18.42 11.79 10.04
CA GLU A 100 -17.77 10.50 9.87
C GLU A 100 -16.31 10.64 9.41
N VAL A 101 -16.02 11.58 8.50
CA VAL A 101 -14.65 11.92 8.10
C VAL A 101 -13.84 12.37 9.32
N ASN A 102 -14.39 13.28 10.13
CA ASN A 102 -13.71 13.78 11.33
C ASN A 102 -13.50 12.67 12.37
N ALA A 103 -14.49 11.81 12.60
CA ALA A 103 -14.37 10.66 13.49
C ALA A 103 -13.28 9.69 13.00
N THR A 104 -13.16 9.49 11.69
CA THR A 104 -12.12 8.62 11.11
C THR A 104 -10.73 9.24 11.24
N LYS A 105 -10.61 10.57 11.10
CA LYS A 105 -9.36 11.29 11.39
C LYS A 105 -8.97 11.21 12.86
N GLN A 106 -9.93 11.27 13.78
CA GLN A 106 -9.67 11.08 15.22
C GLN A 106 -9.09 9.68 15.47
N LYS A 107 -9.70 8.62 14.91
CA LYS A 107 -9.17 7.26 15.00
C LYS A 107 -7.73 7.15 14.48
N LEU A 108 -7.38 7.92 13.45
CA LEU A 108 -6.01 7.95 12.93
C LEU A 108 -5.03 8.62 13.91
N ALA A 109 -5.44 9.71 14.56
CA ALA A 109 -4.63 10.34 15.60
C ALA A 109 -4.43 9.43 16.82
N ASP A 110 -5.50 8.73 17.24
CA ASP A 110 -5.45 7.76 18.33
C ASP A 110 -4.51 6.59 17.97
N LEU A 111 -4.56 6.11 16.73
CA LEU A 111 -3.65 5.10 16.21
C LEU A 111 -2.18 5.58 16.24
N ASP A 112 -1.91 6.80 15.77
CA ASP A 112 -0.56 7.38 15.79
C ASP A 112 -0.02 7.45 17.25
N GLN A 113 -0.86 7.80 18.23
CA GLN A 113 -0.50 7.82 19.66
C GLN A 113 -0.25 6.42 20.24
N GLU A 114 -1.12 5.45 19.95
CA GLU A 114 -0.94 4.05 20.37
C GLU A 114 0.41 3.51 19.88
N TYR A 115 0.69 3.70 18.59
CA TYR A 115 1.87 3.13 17.97
C TYR A 115 3.15 3.89 18.29
N MET A 116 3.10 5.18 18.59
CA MET A 116 4.24 5.90 19.17
C MET A 116 4.76 5.15 20.41
N SER A 117 3.87 4.79 21.33
CA SER A 117 4.23 4.05 22.54
C SER A 117 4.79 2.65 22.25
N ARG A 118 4.32 2.00 21.18
CA ARG A 118 4.82 0.67 20.75
C ARG A 118 6.18 0.76 20.06
N PHE A 119 6.40 1.76 19.22
CA PHE A 119 7.68 2.01 18.58
C PHE A 119 8.75 2.34 19.59
N LEU A 120 8.45 3.17 20.60
CA LEU A 120 9.42 3.56 21.63
C LEU A 120 9.88 2.40 22.53
N LYS A 121 9.22 1.23 22.48
CA LYS A 121 9.70 0.00 23.12
C LYS A 121 10.80 -0.72 22.33
N VAL A 122 10.98 -0.36 21.05
CA VAL A 122 11.88 -1.05 20.11
C VAL A 122 12.97 -0.11 19.58
N ILE A 123 12.61 1.13 19.27
CA ILE A 123 13.51 2.14 18.70
C ILE A 123 13.58 3.38 19.59
N SER A 124 14.67 4.14 19.46
CA SER A 124 14.86 5.38 20.20
C SER A 124 13.90 6.50 19.73
N PRO A 125 13.65 7.53 20.55
CA PRO A 125 12.90 8.71 20.14
C PRO A 125 13.47 9.41 18.89
N ALA A 126 14.80 9.43 18.75
CA ALA A 126 15.48 9.99 17.58
C ALA A 126 15.16 9.19 16.31
N GLN A 127 15.23 7.86 16.38
CA GLN A 127 14.85 6.99 15.27
C GLN A 127 13.36 7.11 14.92
N LEU A 128 12.47 7.25 15.92
CA LEU A 128 11.05 7.46 15.67
C LEU A 128 10.78 8.80 14.97
N LYS A 129 11.46 9.87 15.37
CA LYS A 129 11.39 11.15 14.66
C LYS A 129 11.87 11.00 13.21
N GLU A 130 12.96 10.27 12.99
CA GLU A 130 13.48 10.02 11.64
C GLU A 130 12.54 9.16 10.79
N LEU A 131 11.83 8.20 11.38
CA LEU A 131 10.75 7.46 10.71
C LEU A 131 9.69 8.40 10.17
N TYR A 132 9.16 9.31 11.01
CA TYR A 132 8.12 10.25 10.58
C TYR A 132 8.62 11.19 9.48
N ASN A 133 9.84 11.71 9.59
CA ASN A 133 10.46 12.53 8.54
C ASN A 133 10.60 11.74 7.23
N THR A 134 11.05 10.49 7.32
CA THR A 134 11.26 9.60 6.18
C THR A 134 9.96 9.30 5.46
N GLU A 135 8.89 8.99 6.19
CA GLU A 135 7.56 8.75 5.61
C GLU A 135 6.99 9.99 4.93
N GLN A 136 7.09 11.16 5.57
CA GLN A 136 6.64 12.43 4.97
C GLN A 136 7.40 12.75 3.68
N MET A 137 8.72 12.60 3.70
CA MET A 137 9.56 12.81 2.53
C MET A 137 9.19 11.84 1.40
N PHE A 138 9.02 10.55 1.71
CA PHE A 138 8.64 9.54 0.73
C PHE A 138 7.28 9.88 0.08
N ASN A 139 6.29 10.27 0.88
CA ASN A 139 4.97 10.66 0.38
C ASN A 139 5.06 11.89 -0.54
N LYS A 140 5.86 12.90 -0.18
CA LYS A 140 6.09 14.08 -1.03
C LYS A 140 6.77 13.71 -2.35
N MET A 141 7.80 12.86 -2.31
CA MET A 141 8.47 12.36 -3.51
C MET A 141 7.51 11.60 -4.42
N LEU A 142 6.67 10.74 -3.84
CA LEU A 142 5.67 9.97 -4.58
C LEU A 142 4.65 10.89 -5.26
N LEU A 143 4.12 11.88 -4.53
CA LEU A 143 3.18 12.86 -5.10
C LEU A 143 3.81 13.65 -6.25
N ASN A 144 5.04 14.14 -6.09
CA ASN A 144 5.75 14.85 -7.16
C ASN A 144 5.94 13.97 -8.40
N LYS A 145 6.27 12.69 -8.20
CA LYS A 145 6.44 11.74 -9.32
C LYS A 145 5.13 11.46 -10.04
N LEU A 146 4.02 11.34 -9.31
CA LEU A 146 2.69 11.16 -9.89
C LEU A 146 2.23 12.40 -10.66
N ASN A 147 2.48 13.60 -10.12
CA ASN A 147 2.12 14.86 -10.78
C ASN A 147 2.93 15.14 -12.05
N ASN A 148 4.23 14.81 -12.05
CA ASN A 148 5.10 15.02 -13.21
C ASN A 148 4.96 13.93 -14.30
N SER A 149 4.22 12.85 -14.01
CA SER A 149 3.97 11.75 -14.95
C SER A 149 2.64 11.90 -15.70
N ASN A 150 1.88 12.96 -15.41
CA ASN A 150 0.67 13.39 -16.13
C ASN A 150 1.00 14.58 -17.03
#